data_AF-A0AAV6FSK0-F1
#
_entry.id   AF-A0AAV6FSK0-F1
#
_cell.length_a   1.000
_cell.length_b   1.000
_cell.length_c   1.000
_cell.angle_alpha   90.00
_cell.angle_beta   90.00
_cell.angle_gamma   90.00
#
_symmetry.space_group_name_H-M   'P 1'
#
loop_
_entity.id
_entity.type
_entity.pdbx_description
1 polymer ?
#
loop_
_entity_poly.entity_id
_entity_poly.type
_entity_poly.pdbx_seq_one_letter_code
_entity_poly.pdbx_strand_id
1 'polypeptide(L)'
;MASLTATEMQRIAKVEKREGMQRLSEHFQWNEFVGDSQRQLLHQEFVYEVAMFAVNRGFPWTATSEVARMSKELLPNLKGLERDQAIELTAERVSQCLPSLPEVHHATMFNFIAETYVHHQQLYQAFMSLPAPKNPVVQLKVEVPPVPPQLSEGMDIKEWETQNAVRRLASAQEEKLAEIRQLRQQAGRLQQEQLEATLECFGREGSRGKQEVEKIIHDIVKAQGEKIMETMMKESALIQELLELKIQMKAMARPEPVVLSSHQKTKK
;
A
#
# COMPACT_ATOMS: atom_id res chain seq x y z
N MET A 1 -43.75 22.68 -21.36
CA MET A 1 -42.63 21.86 -21.85
C MET A 1 -42.27 22.40 -23.23
N ALA A 2 -41.14 23.09 -23.36
CA ALA A 2 -40.73 23.62 -24.65
C ALA A 2 -40.20 22.45 -25.50
N SER A 3 -40.81 22.20 -26.65
CA SER A 3 -40.25 21.26 -27.62
C SER A 3 -38.90 21.80 -28.09
N LEU A 4 -37.84 21.00 -28.02
CA LEU A 4 -36.53 21.35 -28.56
C LEU A 4 -36.67 21.62 -30.07
N THR A 5 -36.54 22.89 -30.48
CA THR A 5 -36.66 23.32 -31.87
C THR A 5 -35.30 23.44 -32.55
N ALA A 6 -35.29 23.36 -33.88
CA ALA A 6 -34.10 23.55 -34.71
C ALA A 6 -33.38 24.90 -34.44
N THR A 7 -34.13 25.96 -34.19
CA THR A 7 -33.60 27.30 -33.89
C THR A 7 -32.91 27.36 -32.52
N GLU A 8 -33.43 26.60 -31.55
CA GLU A 8 -32.85 26.52 -30.21
C GLU A 8 -31.55 25.70 -30.22
N MET A 9 -31.51 24.59 -30.97
CA MET A 9 -30.27 23.85 -31.19
C MET A 9 -29.16 24.71 -31.82
N GLN A 10 -29.52 25.61 -32.73
CA GLN A 10 -28.56 26.54 -33.32
C GLN A 10 -28.01 27.56 -32.30
N ARG A 11 -28.81 27.95 -31.29
CA ARG A 11 -28.34 28.82 -30.20
C ARG A 11 -27.44 28.06 -29.23
N ILE A 12 -27.80 26.83 -28.89
CA ILE A 12 -27.02 25.94 -28.01
C ILE A 12 -25.64 25.65 -28.63
N ALA A 13 -25.56 25.46 -29.94
CA ALA A 13 -24.30 25.22 -30.64
C ALA A 13 -23.32 26.41 -30.64
N LYS A 14 -23.79 27.63 -30.34
CA LYS A 14 -22.98 28.87 -30.39
C LYS A 14 -22.42 29.29 -29.03
N VAL A 15 -22.88 28.68 -27.95
CA VAL A 15 -22.47 29.01 -26.58
C VAL A 15 -21.43 28.00 -26.08
N GLU A 16 -20.74 28.34 -24.98
CA GLU A 16 -19.75 27.46 -24.37
C GLU A 16 -20.38 26.15 -23.83
N LYS A 17 -19.58 25.06 -23.77
CA LYS A 17 -20.05 23.70 -23.40
C LYS A 17 -20.95 23.66 -22.17
N ARG A 18 -20.56 24.35 -21.08
CA ARG A 18 -21.34 24.37 -19.82
C ARG A 18 -22.69 25.05 -19.98
N GLU A 19 -22.71 26.21 -20.62
CA GLU A 19 -23.94 26.98 -20.84
C GLU A 19 -24.85 26.26 -21.85
N GLY A 20 -24.27 25.68 -22.91
CA GLY A 20 -25.00 24.87 -23.88
C GLY A 20 -25.63 23.63 -23.26
N MET A 21 -24.92 22.93 -22.39
CA MET A 21 -25.44 21.78 -21.64
C MET A 21 -26.60 22.20 -20.73
N GLN A 22 -26.45 23.30 -19.99
CA GLN A 22 -27.53 23.83 -19.14
C GLN A 22 -28.77 24.19 -19.95
N ARG A 23 -28.61 24.95 -21.03
CA ARG A 23 -29.73 25.32 -21.93
C ARG A 23 -30.39 24.10 -22.56
N LEU A 24 -29.61 23.11 -23.00
CA LEU A 24 -30.16 21.86 -23.55
C LEU A 24 -30.94 21.10 -22.47
N SER A 25 -30.44 21.10 -21.23
CA SER A 25 -31.08 20.40 -20.12
C SER A 25 -32.46 20.97 -19.76
N GLU A 26 -32.71 22.25 -19.98
CA GLU A 26 -34.00 22.91 -19.72
C GLU A 26 -35.13 22.41 -20.65
N HIS A 27 -34.79 21.82 -21.79
CA HIS A 27 -35.75 21.27 -22.75
C HIS A 27 -36.17 19.83 -22.45
N PHE A 28 -35.57 19.18 -21.45
CA PHE A 28 -35.85 17.79 -21.08
C PHE A 28 -36.24 17.65 -19.60
N GLN A 29 -37.08 16.65 -19.32
CA GLN A 29 -37.30 16.18 -17.95
C GLN A 29 -36.32 15.05 -17.63
N TRP A 30 -35.47 15.28 -16.62
CA TRP A 30 -34.43 14.34 -16.17
C TRP A 30 -34.93 13.56 -14.95
N ASN A 31 -35.87 12.64 -15.19
CA ASN A 31 -36.52 11.88 -14.11
C ASN A 31 -35.76 10.59 -13.77
N GLU A 32 -34.80 10.18 -14.61
CA GLU A 32 -34.14 8.88 -14.57
C GLU A 32 -33.09 8.77 -13.44
N PHE A 33 -32.54 9.89 -12.99
CA PHE A 33 -31.45 9.96 -12.00
C PHE A 33 -31.73 10.96 -10.87
N VAL A 34 -33.00 11.19 -10.53
CA VAL A 34 -33.40 12.14 -9.47
C VAL A 34 -32.76 11.74 -8.13
N GLY A 35 -32.04 12.67 -7.51
CA GLY A 35 -31.33 12.46 -6.25
C GLY A 35 -29.85 12.09 -6.40
N ASP A 36 -29.35 11.89 -7.63
CA ASP A 36 -27.93 11.67 -7.93
C ASP A 36 -27.42 12.70 -8.95
N SER A 37 -26.91 13.83 -8.43
CA SER A 37 -26.44 14.94 -9.26
C SER A 37 -25.30 14.57 -10.20
N GLN A 38 -24.48 13.57 -9.85
CA GLN A 38 -23.35 13.14 -10.68
C GLN A 38 -23.83 12.32 -11.88
N ARG A 39 -24.80 11.41 -11.68
CA ARG A 39 -25.41 10.66 -12.78
C ARG A 39 -26.23 11.53 -13.70
N GLN A 40 -26.97 12.46 -13.13
CA GLN A 40 -27.72 13.42 -13.90
C GLN A 40 -26.78 14.28 -14.77
N LEU A 41 -25.64 14.73 -14.22
CA LEU A 41 -24.65 15.47 -14.98
C LEU A 41 -24.05 14.65 -16.14
N LEU A 42 -23.67 13.39 -15.89
CA LEU A 42 -23.16 12.50 -16.93
C LEU A 42 -24.19 12.29 -18.06
N HIS A 43 -25.47 12.10 -17.70
CA HIS A 43 -26.54 11.92 -18.68
C HIS A 43 -26.74 13.17 -19.52
N GLN A 44 -26.71 14.35 -18.91
CA GLN A 44 -26.77 15.63 -19.61
C GLN A 44 -25.57 15.84 -20.55
N GLU A 45 -24.38 15.47 -20.10
CA GLU A 45 -23.15 15.54 -20.90
C GLU A 45 -23.21 14.60 -22.10
N PHE A 46 -23.62 13.36 -21.90
CA PHE A 46 -23.82 12.40 -22.99
C PHE A 46 -24.78 12.93 -24.06
N VAL A 47 -25.94 13.45 -23.65
CA VAL A 47 -26.93 14.00 -24.58
C VAL A 47 -26.37 15.19 -25.35
N TYR A 48 -25.65 16.08 -24.67
CA TYR A 48 -25.00 17.23 -25.27
C TYR A 48 -23.92 16.82 -26.28
N GLU A 49 -23.06 15.86 -25.94
CA GLU A 49 -21.97 15.42 -26.81
C GLU A 49 -22.48 14.73 -28.08
N VAL A 50 -23.50 13.88 -27.97
CA VAL A 50 -24.15 13.25 -29.14
C VAL A 50 -24.82 14.30 -30.03
N ALA A 51 -25.48 15.30 -29.43
CA ALA A 51 -26.09 16.40 -30.19
C ALA A 51 -25.03 17.28 -30.88
N MET A 52 -23.95 17.66 -30.18
CA MET A 52 -22.88 18.47 -30.76
C MET A 52 -22.09 17.72 -31.82
N PHE A 53 -21.96 16.39 -31.70
CA PHE A 53 -21.41 15.57 -32.77
C PHE A 53 -22.23 15.69 -34.06
N ALA A 54 -23.56 15.61 -33.99
CA ALA A 54 -24.43 15.84 -35.15
C ALA A 54 -24.25 17.24 -35.74
N VAL A 55 -24.15 18.29 -34.90
CA VAL A 55 -23.87 19.66 -35.36
C VAL A 55 -22.53 19.73 -36.10
N ASN A 56 -21.47 19.18 -35.52
CA ASN A 56 -20.12 19.22 -36.08
C ASN A 56 -19.99 18.43 -37.39
N ARG A 57 -20.83 17.41 -37.58
CA ARG A 57 -20.93 16.63 -38.82
C ARG A 57 -21.85 17.27 -39.87
N GLY A 58 -22.43 18.43 -39.58
CA GLY A 58 -23.25 19.20 -40.51
C GLY A 58 -24.67 18.65 -40.70
N PHE A 59 -25.21 17.96 -39.69
CA PHE A 59 -26.57 17.42 -39.79
C PHE A 59 -27.59 18.58 -39.84
N PRO A 60 -28.72 18.41 -40.55
CA PRO A 60 -29.81 19.39 -40.52
C PRO A 60 -30.28 19.64 -39.08
N TRP A 61 -30.59 20.89 -38.75
CA TRP A 61 -30.98 21.28 -37.38
C TRP A 61 -32.18 20.51 -36.83
N THR A 62 -33.12 20.11 -37.68
CA THR A 62 -34.25 19.25 -37.33
C THR A 62 -33.77 17.86 -36.90
N ALA A 63 -32.86 17.25 -37.67
CA ALA A 63 -32.26 15.97 -37.33
C ALA A 63 -31.42 16.06 -36.04
N THR A 64 -30.69 17.15 -35.83
CA THR A 64 -29.94 17.37 -34.58
C THR A 64 -30.85 17.43 -33.36
N SER A 65 -32.03 18.07 -33.45
CA SER A 65 -33.01 18.06 -32.37
C SER A 65 -33.60 16.67 -32.10
N GLU A 66 -33.80 15.85 -33.14
CA GLU A 66 -34.22 14.45 -33.00
C GLU A 66 -33.12 13.62 -32.33
N VAL A 67 -31.86 13.80 -32.74
CA VAL A 67 -30.70 13.10 -32.17
C VAL A 67 -30.56 13.40 -30.68
N ALA A 68 -30.74 14.66 -30.26
CA ALA A 68 -30.70 15.04 -28.85
C ALA A 68 -31.84 14.39 -28.04
N ARG A 69 -33.03 14.25 -28.64
CA ARG A 69 -34.17 13.58 -27.99
C ARG A 69 -33.94 12.08 -27.88
N MET A 70 -33.45 11.46 -28.95
CA MET A 70 -33.11 10.05 -28.98
C MET A 70 -32.00 9.73 -27.96
N SER A 71 -30.94 10.53 -27.89
CA SER A 71 -29.84 10.30 -26.94
C SER A 71 -30.28 10.42 -25.48
N LYS A 72 -31.28 11.28 -25.19
CA LYS A 72 -31.89 11.39 -23.85
C LYS A 72 -32.51 10.07 -23.43
N GLU A 73 -33.23 9.39 -24.31
CA GLU A 73 -33.85 8.10 -24.03
C GLU A 73 -32.87 6.93 -24.11
N LEU A 74 -31.80 7.07 -24.90
CA LEU A 74 -30.86 6.00 -25.19
C LEU A 74 -30.08 5.56 -23.94
N LEU A 75 -29.46 6.50 -23.22
CA LEU A 75 -28.57 6.15 -22.10
C LEU A 75 -29.25 5.34 -20.97
N PRO A 76 -30.46 5.71 -20.49
CA PRO A 76 -31.18 4.92 -19.51
C PRO A 76 -31.58 3.53 -20.02
N ASN A 77 -31.96 3.43 -21.30
CA ASN A 77 -32.37 2.16 -21.91
C ASN A 77 -31.21 1.19 -22.13
N LEU A 78 -29.98 1.70 -22.23
CA LEU A 78 -28.78 0.88 -22.36
C LEU A 78 -28.32 0.29 -21.01
N LYS A 79 -28.84 0.76 -19.87
CA LYS A 79 -28.46 0.27 -18.54
C LYS A 79 -28.84 -1.22 -18.38
N GLY A 80 -27.87 -2.03 -17.95
CA GLY A 80 -28.05 -3.45 -17.69
C GLY A 80 -28.01 -4.37 -18.92
N LEU A 81 -27.86 -3.82 -20.13
CA LEU A 81 -27.75 -4.62 -21.36
C LEU A 81 -26.33 -5.17 -21.56
N GLU A 82 -26.25 -6.35 -22.17
CA GLU A 82 -25.00 -6.92 -22.68
C GLU A 82 -24.51 -6.14 -23.91
N ARG A 83 -23.24 -6.34 -24.29
CA ARG A 83 -22.61 -5.56 -25.38
C ARG A 83 -23.36 -5.69 -26.71
N ASP A 84 -23.70 -6.92 -27.10
CA ASP A 84 -24.34 -7.18 -28.39
C ASP A 84 -25.75 -6.58 -28.43
N GLN A 85 -26.50 -6.67 -27.34
CA GLN A 85 -27.83 -6.06 -27.18
C GLN A 85 -27.77 -4.52 -27.20
N ALA A 86 -26.73 -3.92 -26.60
CA ALA A 86 -26.51 -2.48 -26.63
C ALA A 86 -26.21 -1.97 -28.06
N ILE A 87 -25.46 -2.75 -28.84
CA ILE A 87 -25.17 -2.47 -30.25
C ILE A 87 -26.47 -2.51 -31.08
N GLU A 88 -27.26 -3.57 -30.94
CA GLU A 88 -28.53 -3.74 -31.64
C GLU A 88 -29.52 -2.60 -31.33
N LEU A 89 -29.72 -2.29 -30.04
CA LEU A 89 -30.60 -1.21 -29.62
C LEU A 89 -30.14 0.15 -30.15
N THR A 90 -28.83 0.41 -30.17
CA THR A 90 -28.29 1.66 -30.72
C THR A 90 -28.55 1.77 -32.22
N ALA A 91 -28.33 0.69 -32.97
CA ALA A 91 -28.61 0.66 -34.41
C ALA A 91 -30.10 0.90 -34.72
N GLU A 92 -30.98 0.28 -33.95
CA GLU A 92 -32.43 0.49 -34.05
C GLU A 92 -32.80 1.95 -33.79
N ARG A 93 -32.31 2.55 -32.70
CA ARG A 93 -32.64 3.93 -32.32
C ARG A 93 -32.09 4.96 -33.30
N VAL A 94 -30.91 4.73 -33.88
CA VAL A 94 -30.35 5.61 -34.91
C VAL A 94 -31.17 5.54 -36.20
N SER A 95 -31.60 4.35 -36.62
CA SER A 95 -32.42 4.19 -37.84
C SER A 95 -33.82 4.79 -37.70
N GLN A 96 -34.45 4.66 -36.54
CA GLN A 96 -35.76 5.25 -36.24
C GLN A 96 -35.73 6.78 -36.11
N CYS A 97 -34.64 7.33 -35.59
CA CYS A 97 -34.50 8.77 -35.34
C CYS A 97 -34.24 9.58 -36.62
N LEU A 98 -33.60 8.97 -37.63
CA LEU A 98 -33.07 9.67 -38.79
C LEU A 98 -33.61 9.16 -40.14
N PRO A 99 -34.91 8.83 -40.32
CA PRO A 99 -35.39 8.09 -41.49
C PRO A 99 -35.20 8.82 -42.84
N SER A 100 -35.03 10.15 -42.82
CA SER A 100 -34.87 10.98 -44.02
C SER A 100 -33.41 11.32 -44.36
N LEU A 101 -32.44 10.88 -43.55
CA LEU A 101 -31.02 11.15 -43.79
C LEU A 101 -30.34 10.06 -44.62
N PRO A 102 -29.31 10.42 -45.40
CA PRO A 102 -28.40 9.46 -46.04
C PRO A 102 -27.86 8.41 -45.07
N GLU A 103 -27.71 7.17 -45.57
CA GLU A 103 -27.16 6.03 -44.83
C GLU A 103 -25.78 6.30 -44.22
N VAL A 104 -24.97 7.16 -44.87
CA VAL A 104 -23.66 7.62 -44.38
C VAL A 104 -23.78 8.33 -43.02
N HIS A 105 -24.84 9.11 -42.81
CA HIS A 105 -25.08 9.81 -41.53
C HIS A 105 -25.55 8.86 -40.44
N HIS A 106 -26.31 7.80 -40.78
CA HIS A 106 -26.66 6.74 -39.84
C HIS A 106 -25.42 5.99 -39.36
N ALA A 107 -24.58 5.54 -40.30
CA ALA A 107 -23.34 4.85 -39.99
C ALA A 107 -22.40 5.71 -39.15
N THR A 108 -22.28 7.00 -39.48
CA THR A 108 -21.42 7.94 -38.74
C THR A 108 -21.91 8.16 -37.31
N MET A 109 -23.23 8.31 -37.11
CA MET A 109 -23.82 8.48 -35.78
C MET A 109 -23.70 7.19 -34.95
N PHE A 110 -24.01 6.05 -35.55
CA PHE A 110 -23.87 4.76 -34.91
C PHE A 110 -22.42 4.48 -34.49
N ASN A 111 -21.45 4.69 -35.38
CA ASN A 111 -20.03 4.52 -35.06
C ASN A 111 -19.59 5.42 -33.92
N PHE A 112 -20.04 6.68 -33.90
CA PHE A 112 -19.73 7.59 -32.79
C PHE A 112 -20.28 7.08 -31.46
N ILE A 113 -21.53 6.62 -31.42
CA ILE A 113 -22.11 6.07 -30.18
C ILE A 113 -21.42 4.75 -29.80
N ALA A 114 -21.04 3.92 -30.77
CA ALA A 114 -20.31 2.69 -30.51
C ALA A 114 -18.90 2.98 -29.93
N GLU A 115 -18.18 3.94 -30.49
CA GLU A 115 -16.85 4.33 -30.02
C GLU A 115 -16.89 5.03 -28.65
N THR A 116 -17.92 5.84 -28.38
CA THR A 116 -18.01 6.60 -27.12
C THR A 116 -18.65 5.80 -25.98
N TYR A 117 -19.77 5.13 -26.25
CA TYR A 117 -20.52 4.37 -25.24
C TYR A 117 -20.11 2.90 -25.20
N VAL A 118 -20.15 2.18 -26.33
CA VAL A 118 -19.98 0.71 -26.34
C VAL A 118 -18.55 0.32 -25.96
N HIS A 119 -17.55 1.09 -26.39
CA HIS A 119 -16.16 0.89 -25.98
C HIS A 119 -15.97 1.02 -24.46
N HIS A 120 -16.68 1.97 -23.84
CA HIS A 120 -16.61 2.25 -22.40
C HIS A 120 -17.81 1.69 -21.62
N GLN A 121 -18.55 0.72 -22.18
CA GLN A 121 -19.81 0.25 -21.61
C GLN A 121 -19.64 -0.25 -20.18
N GLN A 122 -18.56 -0.95 -19.86
CA GLN A 122 -18.31 -1.44 -18.50
C GLN A 122 -18.21 -0.29 -17.47
N LEU A 123 -17.62 0.84 -17.86
CA LEU A 123 -17.52 2.04 -17.00
C LEU A 123 -18.88 2.71 -16.83
N TYR A 124 -19.61 2.89 -17.93
CA TYR A 124 -20.97 3.42 -17.89
C TYR A 124 -21.90 2.53 -17.05
N GLN A 125 -21.82 1.21 -17.22
CA GLN A 125 -22.62 0.25 -16.45
C GLN A 125 -22.23 0.27 -14.98
N ALA A 126 -20.94 0.23 -14.64
CA ALA A 126 -20.49 0.33 -13.26
C ALA A 126 -20.98 1.63 -12.60
N PHE A 127 -20.82 2.77 -13.29
CA PHE A 127 -21.25 4.06 -12.79
C PHE A 127 -22.78 4.18 -12.66
N MET A 128 -23.56 3.58 -13.56
CA MET A 128 -25.04 3.61 -13.52
C MET A 128 -25.65 2.57 -12.56
N SER A 129 -24.96 1.46 -12.30
CA SER A 129 -25.43 0.33 -11.47
C SER A 129 -25.00 0.44 -10.01
N LEU A 130 -23.96 1.21 -9.69
CA LEU A 130 -23.55 1.42 -8.31
C LEU A 130 -24.74 1.92 -7.47
N PRO A 131 -24.87 1.55 -6.19
CA PRO A 131 -25.72 2.32 -5.31
C PRO A 131 -25.19 3.76 -5.28
N ALA A 132 -26.08 4.75 -5.38
CA ALA A 132 -25.67 6.15 -5.18
C ALA A 132 -24.87 6.21 -3.87
N PRO A 133 -23.66 6.80 -3.86
CA PRO A 133 -22.83 6.80 -2.67
C PRO A 133 -23.64 7.45 -1.55
N LYS A 134 -24.02 6.65 -0.55
CA LYS A 134 -24.84 7.11 0.59
C LYS A 134 -24.17 8.21 1.40
N ASN A 135 -22.90 8.53 1.12
CA ASN A 135 -22.16 9.64 1.69
C ASN A 135 -21.09 10.12 0.69
N PRO A 136 -21.16 11.33 0.12
CA PRO A 136 -20.08 11.87 -0.70
C PRO A 136 -18.84 12.29 0.11
N VAL A 137 -18.83 12.10 1.43
CA VAL A 137 -17.69 12.45 2.29
C VAL A 137 -17.54 11.40 3.38
N VAL A 138 -16.96 10.24 3.03
CA VAL A 138 -16.11 9.60 4.03
C VAL A 138 -14.94 10.58 4.18
N GLN A 139 -14.83 11.23 5.34
CA GLN A 139 -13.65 12.01 5.68
C GLN A 139 -12.45 11.06 5.67
N LEU A 140 -11.85 10.88 4.50
CA LEU A 140 -10.64 10.11 4.34
C LEU A 140 -9.56 10.96 4.99
N LYS A 141 -9.16 10.59 6.19
CA LYS A 141 -8.05 11.22 6.88
C LYS A 141 -6.78 10.82 6.13
N VAL A 142 -6.43 11.60 5.13
CA VAL A 142 -5.16 11.47 4.41
C VAL A 142 -4.08 11.87 5.40
N GLU A 143 -3.44 10.87 6.01
CA GLU A 143 -2.29 11.11 6.86
C GLU A 143 -1.14 11.59 5.97
N VAL A 144 -0.75 12.85 6.16
CA VAL A 144 0.40 13.42 5.49
C VAL A 144 1.65 12.81 6.14
N PRO A 145 2.53 12.14 5.38
CA PRO A 145 3.76 11.62 5.94
C PRO A 145 4.57 12.76 6.58
N PRO A 146 5.20 12.51 7.75
CA PRO A 146 6.00 13.52 8.41
C PRO A 146 7.10 14.02 7.47
N VAL A 147 7.37 15.32 7.52
CA VAL A 147 8.42 15.95 6.71
C VAL A 147 9.75 15.28 7.06
N PRO A 148 10.52 14.79 6.08
CA PRO A 148 11.81 14.18 6.36
C PRO A 148 12.76 15.21 7.00
N PRO A 149 13.62 14.78 7.92
CA PRO A 149 14.63 15.64 8.52
C PRO A 149 15.57 16.23 7.47
N GLN A 150 16.24 17.32 7.83
CA GLN A 150 17.15 18.01 6.92
C GLN A 150 18.36 17.13 6.57
N LEU A 151 18.90 17.28 5.36
CA LEU A 151 20.08 16.51 4.93
C LEU A 151 21.32 16.78 5.81
N SER A 152 21.39 17.93 6.47
CA SER A 152 22.42 18.26 7.46
C SER A 152 22.40 17.37 8.71
N GLU A 153 21.27 16.73 9.02
CA GLU A 153 21.16 15.71 10.06
C GLU A 153 21.55 14.31 9.55
N GLY A 154 21.80 14.18 8.24
CA GLY A 154 22.30 12.97 7.62
C GLY A 154 23.72 12.68 8.07
N MET A 155 24.00 11.40 8.29
CA MET A 155 25.34 10.89 8.57
C MET A 155 25.91 10.29 7.28
N ASP A 156 27.23 10.38 7.08
CA ASP A 156 27.87 9.67 5.98
C ASP A 156 27.63 8.16 6.10
N ILE A 157 27.44 7.48 4.97
CA ILE A 157 27.12 6.05 4.95
C ILE A 157 28.21 5.23 5.65
N LYS A 158 29.50 5.59 5.48
CA LYS A 158 30.61 4.88 6.11
C LYS A 158 30.66 5.13 7.62
N GLU A 159 30.36 6.36 8.05
CA GLU A 159 30.25 6.70 9.47
C GLU A 159 29.08 5.95 10.11
N TRP A 160 27.97 5.84 9.41
CA TRP A 160 26.81 5.08 9.89
C TRP A 160 27.11 3.58 9.97
N GLU A 161 27.74 3.00 8.96
CA GLU A 161 28.13 1.57 8.93
C GLU A 161 29.09 1.24 10.07
N THR A 162 30.09 2.09 10.31
CA THR A 162 31.05 1.91 11.41
C THR A 162 30.37 2.03 12.77
N GLN A 163 29.52 3.04 12.99
CA GLN A 163 28.75 3.19 14.23
C GLN A 163 27.79 2.02 14.46
N ASN A 164 27.15 1.53 13.41
CA ASN A 164 26.23 0.39 13.51
C ASN A 164 27.00 -0.91 13.82
N ALA A 165 28.16 -1.13 13.19
CA ALA A 165 29.03 -2.26 13.49
C ALA A 165 29.52 -2.21 14.95
N VAL A 166 29.95 -1.03 15.44
CA VAL A 166 30.35 -0.84 16.84
C VAL A 166 29.18 -1.12 17.80
N ARG A 167 27.96 -0.64 17.49
CA ARG A 167 26.78 -0.89 18.31
C ARG A 167 26.43 -2.39 18.40
N ARG A 168 26.53 -3.11 17.28
CA ARG A 168 26.31 -4.57 17.23
C ARG A 168 27.36 -5.35 18.02
N LEU A 169 28.62 -4.94 17.94
CA LEU A 169 29.69 -5.55 18.73
C LEU A 169 29.50 -5.27 20.24
N ALA A 170 29.08 -4.06 20.59
CA ALA A 170 28.79 -3.69 21.97
C ALA A 170 27.63 -4.51 22.57
N SER A 171 26.53 -4.69 21.83
CA SER A 171 25.40 -5.52 22.28
C SER A 171 25.80 -6.99 22.43
N ALA A 172 26.54 -7.55 21.46
CA ALA A 172 27.05 -8.91 21.54
C ALA A 172 27.99 -9.09 22.74
N GLN A 173 28.83 -8.10 23.06
CA GLN A 173 29.68 -8.13 24.24
C GLN A 173 28.87 -8.14 25.53
N GLU A 174 27.81 -7.33 25.62
CA GLU A 174 26.93 -7.27 26.78
C GLU A 174 26.17 -8.59 27.00
N GLU A 175 25.69 -9.21 25.91
CA GLU A 175 25.07 -10.53 25.92
C GLU A 175 26.04 -11.60 26.45
N LYS A 176 27.28 -11.64 25.96
CA LYS A 176 28.29 -12.61 26.44
C LYS A 176 28.65 -12.40 27.91
N LEU A 177 28.74 -11.14 28.37
CA LEU A 177 28.94 -10.84 29.79
C LEU A 177 27.73 -11.23 30.64
N ALA A 178 26.51 -11.13 30.13
CA ALA A 178 25.32 -11.62 30.81
C ALA A 178 25.29 -13.16 30.88
N GLU A 179 25.67 -13.84 29.81
CA GLU A 179 25.74 -15.30 29.75
C GLU A 179 26.76 -15.86 30.76
N ILE A 180 27.96 -15.27 30.83
CA ILE A 180 28.96 -15.65 31.84
C ILE A 180 28.42 -15.42 33.26
N ARG A 181 27.75 -14.29 33.51
CA ARG A 181 27.15 -14.00 34.83
C ARG A 181 26.08 -15.02 35.19
N GLN A 182 25.22 -15.38 34.24
CA GLN A 182 24.17 -16.38 34.44
C GLN A 182 24.77 -17.77 34.70
N LEU A 183 25.77 -18.18 33.92
CA LEU A 183 26.46 -19.46 34.09
C LEU A 183 27.07 -19.58 35.50
N ARG A 184 27.77 -18.53 35.96
CA ARG A 184 28.34 -18.48 37.31
C ARG A 184 27.26 -18.54 38.41
N GLN A 185 26.16 -17.83 38.23
CA GLN A 185 25.03 -17.86 39.18
C GLN A 185 24.34 -19.22 39.22
N GLN A 186 24.15 -19.87 38.07
CA GLN A 186 23.58 -21.21 37.99
C GLN A 186 24.51 -22.23 38.62
N ALA A 187 25.81 -22.18 38.32
CA ALA A 187 26.81 -23.05 38.93
C ALA A 187 26.83 -22.90 40.47
N GLY A 188 26.77 -21.67 40.98
CA GLY A 188 26.70 -21.39 42.42
C GLY A 188 25.45 -21.95 43.08
N ARG A 189 24.26 -21.73 42.48
CA ARG A 189 23.00 -22.30 42.98
C ARG A 189 23.02 -23.82 43.01
N LEU A 190 23.43 -24.42 41.90
CA LEU A 190 23.55 -25.86 41.74
C LEU A 190 24.56 -26.50 42.69
N GLN A 191 25.63 -25.79 43.06
CA GLN A 191 26.59 -26.23 44.06
C GLN A 191 26.01 -26.16 45.47
N GLN A 192 25.21 -25.13 45.77
CA GLN A 192 24.53 -24.98 47.05
C GLN A 192 23.43 -26.04 47.25
N GLU A 193 22.60 -26.28 46.25
CA GLU A 193 21.59 -27.36 46.25
C GLU A 193 22.23 -28.73 46.44
N GLN A 194 23.37 -28.99 45.79
CA GLN A 194 24.13 -30.24 45.99
C GLN A 194 24.68 -30.36 47.41
N LEU A 195 25.13 -29.27 48.02
CA LEU A 195 25.60 -29.26 49.41
C LEU A 195 24.45 -29.57 50.38
N GLU A 196 23.30 -28.94 50.18
CA GLU A 196 22.08 -29.17 50.99
C GLU A 196 21.59 -30.62 50.86
N ALA A 197 21.48 -31.15 49.63
CA ALA A 197 21.10 -32.55 49.40
C ALA A 197 22.08 -33.54 50.01
N THR A 198 23.38 -33.22 49.97
CA THR A 198 24.42 -34.04 50.59
C THR A 198 24.28 -34.04 52.12
N LEU A 199 24.06 -32.87 52.73
CA LEU A 199 23.83 -32.73 54.17
C LEU A 199 22.55 -33.48 54.63
N GLU A 200 21.47 -33.42 53.85
CA GLU A 200 20.23 -34.17 54.13
C GLU A 200 20.42 -35.69 54.04
N CYS A 201 21.19 -36.17 53.06
CA CYS A 201 21.54 -37.59 52.93
C CYS A 201 22.38 -38.08 54.12
N PHE A 202 23.29 -37.26 54.64
CA PHE A 202 24.06 -37.58 55.85
C PHE A 202 23.21 -37.52 57.14
N GLY A 203 22.14 -36.72 57.16
CA GLY A 203 21.26 -36.55 58.33
C GLY A 203 20.23 -37.66 58.57
N ARG A 204 19.97 -38.54 57.59
CA ARG A 204 18.91 -39.57 57.67
C ARG A 204 19.34 -40.95 58.19
N GLU A 205 20.63 -41.25 58.31
CA GLU A 205 21.09 -42.62 58.60
C GLU A 205 21.99 -42.74 59.84
N GLY A 206 21.51 -43.49 60.84
CA GLY A 206 22.30 -43.94 61.97
C GLY A 206 23.33 -45.00 61.55
N SER A 207 24.57 -44.83 62.01
CA SER A 207 25.70 -45.77 61.92
C SER A 207 26.00 -46.36 60.54
N ARG A 208 26.46 -45.53 59.60
CA ARG A 208 27.14 -45.99 58.37
C ARG A 208 28.56 -46.48 58.69
N GLY A 209 29.01 -47.55 58.02
CA GLY A 209 30.38 -48.04 58.12
C GLY A 209 31.40 -47.08 57.50
N LYS A 210 32.59 -46.93 58.09
CA LYS A 210 33.66 -46.02 57.64
C LYS A 210 33.98 -46.14 56.14
N GLN A 211 33.95 -47.37 55.62
CA GLN A 211 34.29 -47.71 54.24
C GLN A 211 33.19 -47.31 53.23
N GLU A 212 31.94 -47.23 53.67
CA GLU A 212 30.81 -46.84 52.84
C GLU A 212 30.72 -45.31 52.71
N VAL A 213 30.99 -44.61 53.83
CA VAL A 213 31.16 -43.15 53.85
C VAL A 213 32.29 -42.70 52.93
N GLU A 214 33.42 -43.41 52.92
CA GLU A 214 34.57 -43.09 52.07
C GLU A 214 34.24 -43.22 50.57
N LYS A 215 33.49 -44.25 50.16
CA LYS A 215 33.02 -44.40 48.78
C LYS A 215 32.07 -43.28 48.37
N ILE A 216 31.11 -42.93 49.24
CA ILE A 216 30.15 -41.85 48.98
C ILE A 216 30.86 -40.50 48.85
N ILE A 217 31.82 -40.20 49.73
CA ILE A 217 32.62 -38.97 49.64
C ILE A 217 33.42 -38.96 48.32
N HIS A 218 34.04 -40.07 47.96
CA HIS A 218 34.78 -40.17 46.70
C HIS A 218 33.87 -39.92 45.48
N ASP A 219 32.67 -40.50 45.45
CA ASP A 219 31.72 -40.33 44.35
C ASP A 219 31.17 -38.89 44.28
N ILE A 220 30.92 -38.24 45.43
CA ILE A 220 30.52 -36.83 45.49
C ILE A 220 31.64 -35.93 44.98
N VAL A 221 32.87 -36.13 45.44
CA VAL A 221 34.04 -35.34 45.02
C VAL A 221 34.28 -35.50 43.52
N LYS A 222 34.14 -36.73 43.00
CA LYS A 222 34.26 -37.01 41.57
C LYS A 222 33.18 -36.31 40.75
N ALA A 223 31.91 -36.44 41.14
CA ALA A 223 30.80 -35.78 40.45
C ALA A 223 30.89 -34.24 40.52
N GLN A 224 31.35 -33.70 41.66
CA GLN A 224 31.58 -32.27 41.81
C GLN A 224 32.74 -31.79 40.91
N GLY A 225 33.83 -32.56 40.83
CA GLY A 225 34.95 -32.28 39.93
C GLY A 225 34.54 -32.27 38.46
N GLU A 226 33.74 -33.24 38.02
CA GLU A 226 33.20 -33.31 36.65
C GLU A 226 32.33 -32.09 36.33
N LYS A 227 31.44 -31.70 37.24
CA LYS A 227 30.57 -30.53 37.07
C LYS A 227 31.33 -29.20 37.04
N ILE A 228 32.33 -29.03 37.90
CA ILE A 228 33.22 -27.85 37.90
C ILE A 228 33.99 -27.77 36.58
N MET A 229 34.48 -28.92 36.09
CA MET A 229 35.20 -28.97 34.83
C MET A 229 34.28 -28.57 33.66
N GLU A 230 33.05 -29.06 33.64
CA GLU A 230 32.06 -28.71 32.61
C GLU A 230 31.72 -27.20 32.63
N THR A 231 31.48 -26.61 33.81
CA THR A 231 31.20 -25.17 33.92
C THR A 231 32.41 -24.32 33.53
N MET A 232 33.62 -24.72 33.92
CA MET A 232 34.86 -24.05 33.55
C MET A 232 35.11 -24.12 32.03
N MET A 233 34.84 -25.25 31.39
CA MET A 233 34.96 -25.37 29.92
C MET A 233 33.99 -24.45 29.19
N LYS A 234 32.73 -24.39 29.62
CA LYS A 234 31.72 -23.47 29.06
C LYS A 234 32.12 -22.02 29.28
N GLU A 235 32.60 -21.66 30.47
CA GLU A 235 33.05 -20.31 30.76
C GLU A 235 34.28 -19.91 29.93
N SER A 236 35.24 -20.81 29.76
CA SER A 236 36.42 -20.57 28.94
C SER A 236 36.06 -20.29 27.47
N ALA A 237 35.11 -21.05 26.91
CA ALA A 237 34.63 -20.81 25.55
C ALA A 237 33.98 -19.41 25.41
N LEU A 238 33.13 -19.02 26.37
CA LEU A 238 32.49 -17.70 26.38
C LEU A 238 33.50 -16.56 26.56
N ILE A 239 34.54 -16.75 27.39
CA ILE A 239 35.61 -15.76 27.55
C ILE A 239 36.41 -15.61 26.27
N GLN A 240 36.69 -16.70 25.54
CA GLN A 240 37.38 -16.64 24.27
C GLN A 240 36.57 -15.82 23.25
N GLU A 241 35.27 -16.11 23.09
CA GLU A 241 34.38 -15.34 22.22
C GLU A 241 34.34 -13.86 22.64
N LEU A 242 34.27 -13.56 23.93
CA LEU A 242 34.31 -12.19 24.46
C LEU A 242 35.62 -11.46 24.10
N LEU A 243 36.76 -12.16 24.15
CA LEU A 243 38.05 -11.60 23.78
C LEU A 243 38.13 -11.31 22.28
N GLU A 244 37.60 -12.21 21.44
CA GLU A 244 37.51 -12.00 19.99
C GLU A 244 36.67 -10.76 19.65
N LEU A 245 35.50 -10.61 20.28
CA LEU A 245 34.66 -9.42 20.14
C LEU A 245 35.40 -8.14 20.56
N LYS A 246 36.16 -8.16 21.66
CA LYS A 246 36.96 -7.02 22.11
C LYS A 246 38.10 -6.67 21.15
N ILE A 247 38.73 -7.67 20.53
CA ILE A 247 39.77 -7.46 19.51
C ILE A 247 39.17 -6.78 18.29
N GLN A 248 38.01 -7.26 17.81
CA GLN A 248 37.29 -6.64 16.69
C GLN A 248 36.92 -5.19 17.00
N MET A 249 36.40 -4.91 18.20
CA MET A 249 36.05 -3.55 18.60
C MET A 249 37.26 -2.60 18.65
N LYS A 250 38.42 -3.08 19.14
CA LYS A 250 39.67 -2.31 19.12
C LYS A 250 40.21 -2.08 17.71
N ALA A 251 40.01 -3.02 16.79
CA ALA A 251 40.40 -2.85 15.41
C ALA A 251 39.58 -1.74 14.72
N MET A 252 38.28 -1.67 15.01
CA MET A 252 37.37 -0.64 14.47
C MET A 252 37.57 0.75 15.10
N ALA A 253 38.11 0.82 16.32
CA ALA A 253 38.37 2.09 17.02
C ALA A 253 39.72 2.73 16.65
N ARG A 254 40.56 2.08 15.83
CA ARG A 254 41.79 2.71 15.35
C ARG A 254 41.40 3.81 14.34
N PRO A 255 41.80 5.07 14.57
CA PRO A 255 41.66 6.08 13.53
C PRO A 255 42.48 5.61 12.31
N GLU A 256 41.86 5.66 11.12
CA GLU A 256 42.60 5.51 9.88
C GLU A 256 43.80 6.48 9.90
N PRO A 257 45.00 6.05 9.47
CA PRO A 257 46.13 6.96 9.39
C PRO A 257 45.73 8.11 8.46
N VAL A 258 45.67 9.32 9.01
CA VAL A 258 45.45 10.56 8.27
C VAL A 258 46.51 10.63 7.19
N VAL A 259 46.13 10.28 5.96
CA VAL A 259 46.94 10.55 4.78
C VAL A 259 46.91 12.07 4.61
N LEU A 260 47.95 12.74 5.11
CA LEU A 260 48.20 14.15 4.86
C LEU A 260 48.43 14.33 3.35
N SER A 261 47.36 14.54 2.59
CA SER A 261 47.46 14.97 1.20
C SER A 261 47.89 16.43 1.17
N SER A 262 49.19 16.64 1.03
CA SER A 262 49.82 17.91 0.71
C SER A 262 49.38 18.38 -0.68
N HIS A 263 48.34 19.20 -0.74
CA HIS A 263 48.11 20.07 -1.91
C HIS A 263 48.40 21.51 -1.56
N GLN A 264 49.68 21.86 -1.71
CA GLN A 264 50.09 23.21 -2.08
C GLN A 264 49.41 23.54 -3.42
N LYS A 265 48.48 24.50 -3.43
CA LYS A 265 48.17 25.26 -4.64
C LYS A 265 48.93 26.58 -4.56
N THR A 266 50.05 26.58 -5.28
CA THR A 266 50.79 27.77 -5.71
C THR A 266 49.89 28.75 -6.43
N LYS A 267 50.01 30.02 -6.04
CA LYS A 267 49.62 31.22 -6.78
C LYS A 267 50.03 31.12 -8.26
N LYS A 268 49.10 31.42 -9.16
CA LYS A 268 49.26 32.40 -10.23
C LYS A 268 47.88 32.76 -10.80
#